data_AF-A0A3B0Y2W4-F1
#
_entry.id   AF-A0A3B0Y2W4-F1
#
_cell.length_a   1.000
_cell.length_b   1.000
_cell.length_c   1.000
_cell.angle_alpha   90.00
_cell.angle_beta   90.00
_cell.angle_gamma   90.00
#
_symmetry.space_group_name_H-M   'P 1'
#
loop_
_entity.id
_entity.type
_entity.pdbx_description
1 polymer ?
#
loop_
_entity_poly.entity_id
_entity_poly.type
_entity_poly.pdbx_seq_one_letter_code
_entity_poly.pdbx_strand_id
1 'polypeptide(L)'
;MKHFAINTQKISWLILLIGIFYITSGNASTKEKIRKASHPSTTIKQLSKYSSHRKWRVRKAVAMNRRASTTTLYTLASDTHVQVRIAVATNLSTDEKTFLKLSKDKKKSVRSVVARFEYVPSATLQALAKDKDPEIRLEVAKNPNTDKATLEKLLKDEFPEIRNAATVGLQDINTRGS
;
A
#
# COMPACT_ATOMS: atom_id res chain seq x y z
N MET A 1 50.02 -46.64 -12.72
CA MET A 1 48.92 -45.69 -13.02
C MET A 1 47.82 -45.90 -11.98
N LYS A 2 47.66 -44.99 -11.02
CA LYS A 2 46.59 -45.09 -9.99
C LYS A 2 45.42 -44.22 -10.42
N HIS A 3 44.32 -44.86 -10.83
CA HIS A 3 43.05 -44.18 -11.09
C HIS A 3 42.49 -43.63 -9.78
N PHE A 4 42.48 -42.30 -9.63
CA PHE A 4 41.69 -41.61 -8.61
C PHE A 4 40.23 -41.57 -9.09
N ALA A 5 39.39 -42.48 -8.60
CA ALA A 5 37.96 -42.40 -8.79
C ALA A 5 37.38 -41.29 -7.91
N ILE A 6 36.92 -40.19 -8.53
CA ILE A 6 36.21 -39.12 -7.84
C ILE A 6 34.84 -39.67 -7.43
N ASN A 7 34.59 -39.74 -6.12
CA ASN A 7 33.31 -40.21 -5.58
C ASN A 7 32.21 -39.16 -5.84
N THR A 8 31.40 -39.41 -6.87
CA THR A 8 30.31 -38.53 -7.34
C THR A 8 29.17 -38.39 -6.33
N GLN A 9 28.98 -39.35 -5.40
CA GLN A 9 27.99 -39.22 -4.32
C GLN A 9 28.38 -38.12 -3.32
N LYS A 10 29.67 -37.90 -3.01
CA LYS A 10 30.10 -36.82 -2.11
C LYS A 10 29.88 -35.42 -2.69
N ILE A 11 29.99 -35.27 -4.02
CA ILE A 11 29.77 -34.00 -4.72
C ILE A 11 28.28 -33.66 -4.79
N SER A 12 27.42 -34.67 -4.94
CA SER A 12 25.96 -34.49 -4.96
C SER A 12 25.41 -33.93 -3.63
N TRP A 13 25.90 -34.42 -2.49
CA TRP A 13 25.52 -33.89 -1.17
C TRP A 13 26.06 -32.47 -0.93
N LEU A 14 27.27 -32.16 -1.41
CA LEU A 14 27.86 -30.84 -1.26
C LEU A 14 27.09 -29.78 -2.06
N ILE A 15 26.65 -30.07 -3.29
CA ILE A 15 25.83 -29.16 -4.10
C ILE A 15 24.43 -28.99 -3.47
N LEU A 16 23.84 -30.06 -2.94
CA LEU A 16 22.55 -29.99 -2.24
C LEU A 16 22.64 -29.15 -0.95
N LEU A 17 23.70 -29.33 -0.15
CA LEU A 17 23.94 -28.57 1.08
C LEU A 17 24.26 -27.10 0.80
N ILE A 18 25.05 -26.82 -0.24
CA ILE A 18 25.30 -25.45 -0.71
C ILE A 18 23.97 -24.82 -1.17
N GLY A 19 23.15 -25.54 -1.94
CA GLY A 19 21.83 -25.09 -2.37
C GLY A 19 20.88 -24.79 -1.21
N ILE A 20 20.76 -25.70 -0.24
CA ILE A 20 19.94 -25.52 0.97
C ILE A 20 20.48 -24.37 1.84
N PHE A 21 21.80 -24.24 1.98
CA PHE A 21 22.44 -23.13 2.70
C PHE A 21 22.19 -21.78 2.02
N TYR A 22 22.25 -21.70 0.68
CA TYR A 22 21.90 -20.48 -0.07
C TYR A 22 20.40 -20.13 0.04
N ILE A 23 19.51 -21.12 0.04
CA ILE A 23 18.06 -20.90 0.20
C ILE A 23 17.74 -20.39 1.61
N THR A 24 18.29 -21.03 2.65
CA THR A 24 18.07 -20.66 4.05
C THR A 24 18.69 -19.30 4.39
N SER A 25 19.93 -19.02 3.95
CA SER A 25 20.60 -17.72 4.13
C SER A 25 19.90 -16.58 3.39
N GLY A 26 19.38 -16.82 2.17
CA GLY A 26 18.60 -15.84 1.41
C GLY A 26 17.28 -15.45 2.09
N ASN A 27 16.63 -16.41 2.77
CA ASN A 27 15.42 -16.17 3.56
C ASN A 27 15.72 -15.46 4.89
N ALA A 28 16.79 -15.83 5.59
CA ALA A 28 17.25 -15.15 6.79
C ALA A 28 17.64 -13.68 6.51
N SER A 29 18.35 -13.42 5.40
CA SER A 29 18.70 -12.07 4.95
C SER A 29 17.47 -11.21 4.63
N THR A 30 16.42 -11.82 4.05
CA THR A 30 15.18 -11.11 3.74
C THR A 30 14.40 -10.74 5.01
N LYS A 31 14.29 -11.66 5.97
CA LYS A 31 13.65 -11.39 7.27
C LYS A 31 14.36 -10.26 8.01
N GLU A 32 15.69 -10.25 8.02
CA GLU A 32 16.46 -9.20 8.67
C GLU A 32 16.25 -7.82 8.01
N LYS A 33 16.18 -7.77 6.67
CA LYS A 33 15.87 -6.52 5.96
C LYS A 33 14.45 -6.02 6.23
N ILE A 34 13.47 -6.93 6.35
CA ILE A 34 12.11 -6.56 6.77
C ILE A 34 12.14 -5.95 8.16
N ARG A 35 12.79 -6.63 9.13
CA ARG A 35 12.92 -6.15 10.52
C ARG A 35 13.56 -4.77 10.58
N LYS A 36 14.67 -4.56 9.84
CA LYS A 36 15.32 -3.25 9.72
C LYS A 36 14.40 -2.24 9.08
N ALA A 37 13.72 -2.54 7.98
CA ALA A 37 12.83 -1.59 7.32
C ALA A 37 11.60 -1.22 8.17
N SER A 38 11.08 -2.13 8.99
CA SER A 38 9.94 -1.87 9.88
C SER A 38 10.31 -1.18 11.19
N HIS A 39 11.60 -1.06 11.52
CA HIS A 39 12.02 -0.54 12.83
C HIS A 39 11.68 0.95 12.96
N PRO A 40 11.05 1.41 14.06
CA PRO A 40 10.60 2.80 14.22
C PRO A 40 11.72 3.84 14.16
N SER A 41 12.96 3.48 14.49
CA SER A 41 14.13 4.38 14.41
C SER A 41 14.87 4.35 13.07
N THR A 42 14.38 3.60 12.08
CA THR A 42 15.04 3.50 10.78
C THR A 42 15.07 4.86 10.09
N THR A 43 16.25 5.25 9.65
CA THR A 43 16.43 6.56 9.03
C THR A 43 15.77 6.63 7.66
N ILE A 44 15.35 7.83 7.24
CA ILE A 44 14.81 8.09 5.90
C ILE A 44 15.78 7.59 4.81
N LYS A 45 17.09 7.81 4.98
CA LYS A 45 18.13 7.36 4.05
C LYS A 45 18.16 5.83 3.91
N GLN A 46 18.06 5.09 5.01
CA GLN A 46 17.99 3.62 4.98
C GLN A 46 16.69 3.13 4.34
N LEU A 47 15.55 3.75 4.67
CA LEU A 47 14.24 3.42 4.08
C LEU A 47 14.23 3.65 2.57
N SER A 48 14.81 4.76 2.10
CA SER A 48 14.97 5.04 0.67
C SER A 48 15.78 3.93 -0.03
N LYS A 49 16.89 3.47 0.58
CA LYS A 49 17.67 2.33 0.04
C LYS A 49 16.86 1.03 -0.01
N TYR A 50 16.01 0.76 0.98
CA TYR A 50 15.17 -0.44 1.00
C TYR A 50 13.95 -0.36 0.07
N SER A 51 13.56 0.84 -0.37
CA SER A 51 12.39 1.05 -1.23
C SER A 51 12.53 0.43 -2.62
N SER A 52 13.75 0.17 -3.10
CA SER A 52 14.03 -0.50 -4.38
C SER A 52 14.32 -2.00 -4.23
N HIS A 53 14.12 -2.58 -3.05
CA HIS A 53 14.52 -3.96 -2.79
C HIS A 53 13.72 -4.97 -3.64
N ARG A 54 14.39 -6.01 -4.18
CA ARG A 54 13.78 -7.03 -5.05
C ARG A 54 12.56 -7.75 -4.45
N LYS A 55 12.55 -7.94 -3.13
CA LYS A 55 11.44 -8.59 -2.41
C LYS A 55 10.41 -7.54 -2.01
N TRP A 56 9.19 -7.66 -2.54
CA TRP A 56 8.08 -6.75 -2.25
C TRP A 56 7.77 -6.60 -0.76
N ARG A 57 7.99 -7.65 0.05
CA ARG A 57 7.78 -7.60 1.51
C ARG A 57 8.69 -6.58 2.21
N VAL A 58 9.91 -6.39 1.73
CA VAL A 58 10.82 -5.34 2.24
C VAL A 58 10.29 -3.96 1.87
N ARG A 59 9.84 -3.77 0.62
CA ARG A 59 9.25 -2.51 0.17
C ARG A 59 7.93 -2.19 0.89
N LYS A 60 7.11 -3.19 1.19
CA LYS A 60 5.92 -3.06 2.04
C LYS A 60 6.32 -2.61 3.46
N ALA A 61 7.36 -3.20 4.05
CA ALA A 61 7.85 -2.78 5.36
C ALA A 61 8.34 -1.32 5.36
N VAL A 62 8.98 -0.87 4.27
CA VAL A 62 9.31 0.56 4.07
C VAL A 62 8.03 1.40 4.01
N ALA A 63 7.05 1.02 3.17
CA ALA A 63 5.80 1.75 3.02
C ALA A 63 4.98 1.83 4.33
N MET A 64 5.09 0.85 5.23
CA MET A 64 4.43 0.87 6.54
C MET A 64 5.16 1.71 7.59
N ASN A 65 6.42 2.09 7.36
CA ASN A 65 7.20 2.81 8.33
C ASN A 65 6.79 4.30 8.34
N ARG A 66 6.39 4.83 9.51
CA ARG A 66 5.98 6.24 9.69
C ARG A 66 7.10 7.25 9.44
N ARG A 67 8.36 6.80 9.30
CA ARG A 67 9.50 7.64 8.89
C ARG A 67 9.77 7.60 7.40
N ALA A 68 8.98 6.86 6.61
CA ALA A 68 9.11 6.89 5.16
C ALA A 68 8.79 8.30 4.65
N SER A 69 9.70 8.87 3.85
CA SER A 69 9.50 10.20 3.28
C SER A 69 8.35 10.21 2.26
N THR A 70 7.70 11.36 2.07
CA THR A 70 6.69 11.56 1.03
C THR A 70 7.22 11.17 -0.36
N THR A 71 8.48 11.51 -0.69
CA THR A 71 9.13 11.10 -1.94
C THR A 71 9.24 9.57 -2.07
N THR A 72 9.60 8.87 -1.00
CA THR A 72 9.64 7.40 -0.98
C THR A 72 8.24 6.82 -1.17
N LEU A 73 7.24 7.35 -0.46
CA LEU A 73 5.85 6.90 -0.56
C LEU A 73 5.26 7.16 -1.95
N TYR A 74 5.52 8.31 -2.56
CA TYR A 74 5.11 8.65 -3.93
C TYR A 74 5.70 7.68 -4.97
N THR A 75 6.95 7.25 -4.77
CA THR A 75 7.60 6.24 -5.61
C THR A 75 6.91 4.88 -5.43
N LEU A 76 6.74 4.44 -4.19
CA LEU A 76 6.10 3.16 -3.83
C LEU A 76 4.60 3.11 -4.18
N ALA A 77 3.93 4.24 -4.38
CA ALA A 77 2.57 4.29 -4.93
C ALA A 77 2.49 3.77 -6.38
N SER A 78 3.62 3.57 -7.05
CA SER A 78 3.69 2.93 -8.38
C SER A 78 4.21 1.49 -8.32
N ASP A 79 4.37 0.92 -7.11
CA ASP A 79 4.97 -0.39 -6.94
C ASP A 79 4.20 -1.46 -7.71
N THR A 80 4.91 -2.40 -8.32
CA THR A 80 4.30 -3.49 -9.09
C THR A 80 3.38 -4.35 -8.23
N HIS A 81 3.64 -4.45 -6.92
CA HIS A 81 2.88 -5.28 -6.01
C HIS A 81 1.81 -4.50 -5.25
N VAL A 82 0.57 -4.98 -5.33
CA VAL A 82 -0.62 -4.32 -4.78
C VAL A 82 -0.52 -4.06 -3.28
N GLN A 83 0.05 -5.01 -2.52
CA GLN A 83 0.19 -4.90 -1.07
C GLN A 83 1.17 -3.80 -0.64
N VAL A 84 2.10 -3.39 -1.50
CA VAL A 84 2.98 -2.25 -1.23
C VAL A 84 2.20 -0.96 -1.39
N ARG A 85 1.40 -0.84 -2.47
CA ARG A 85 0.57 0.35 -2.72
C ARG A 85 -0.53 0.53 -1.68
N ILE A 86 -1.14 -0.56 -1.20
CA ILE A 86 -2.05 -0.55 -0.05
C ILE A 86 -1.33 -0.02 1.20
N ALA A 87 -0.11 -0.48 1.48
CA ALA A 87 0.65 0.02 2.63
C ALA A 87 0.98 1.51 2.54
N VAL A 88 1.20 2.04 1.32
CA VAL A 88 1.31 3.50 1.11
C VAL A 88 -0.02 4.18 1.45
N ALA A 89 -1.14 3.68 0.95
CA ALA A 89 -2.46 4.27 1.21
C ALA A 89 -2.81 4.36 2.71
N THR A 90 -2.27 3.47 3.55
CA THR A 90 -2.51 3.44 5.00
C THR A 90 -1.39 4.08 5.83
N ASN A 91 -0.39 4.71 5.20
CA ASN A 91 0.67 5.42 5.93
C ASN A 91 0.23 6.86 6.23
N LEU A 92 0.32 7.28 7.49
CA LEU A 92 -0.05 8.63 7.94
C LEU A 92 0.86 9.74 7.38
N SER A 93 2.01 9.39 6.83
CA SER A 93 2.92 10.33 6.13
C SER A 93 2.63 10.43 4.63
N THR A 94 1.58 9.76 4.13
CA THR A 94 1.17 9.86 2.73
C THR A 94 0.53 11.22 2.47
N ASP A 95 1.09 11.95 1.51
CA ASP A 95 0.62 13.28 1.14
C ASP A 95 -0.49 13.25 0.08
N GLU A 96 -1.13 14.40 -0.13
CA GLU A 96 -2.23 14.57 -1.07
C GLU A 96 -1.86 14.14 -2.49
N LYS A 97 -0.67 14.51 -2.96
CA LYS A 97 -0.19 14.12 -4.29
C LYS A 97 -0.10 12.60 -4.45
N THR A 98 0.31 11.89 -3.40
CA THR A 98 0.37 10.42 -3.39
C THR A 98 -1.02 9.81 -3.31
N PHE A 99 -1.94 10.36 -2.51
CA PHE A 99 -3.32 9.92 -2.47
C PHE A 99 -4.04 10.08 -3.83
N LEU A 100 -3.87 11.23 -4.50
CA LEU A 100 -4.41 11.47 -5.85
C LEU A 100 -3.85 10.51 -6.91
N LYS A 101 -2.65 9.99 -6.70
CA LYS A 101 -2.07 8.96 -7.57
C LYS A 101 -2.72 7.60 -7.29
N LEU A 102 -2.89 7.23 -6.03
CA LEU A 102 -3.50 5.97 -5.61
C LEU A 102 -5.01 5.92 -5.90
N SER A 103 -5.71 7.06 -5.94
CA SER A 103 -7.11 7.10 -6.35
C SER A 103 -7.33 6.73 -7.81
N LYS A 104 -6.28 6.78 -8.64
CA LYS A 104 -6.31 6.36 -10.04
C LYS A 104 -5.75 4.95 -10.24
N ASP A 105 -5.53 4.20 -9.16
CA ASP A 105 -4.91 2.88 -9.24
C ASP A 105 -5.76 1.91 -10.08
N LYS A 106 -5.08 1.12 -10.92
CA LYS A 106 -5.74 0.10 -11.75
C LYS A 106 -6.48 -0.97 -10.95
N LYS A 107 -6.09 -1.23 -9.69
CA LYS A 107 -6.73 -2.20 -8.81
C LYS A 107 -7.77 -1.53 -7.92
N LYS A 108 -9.02 -1.98 -8.04
CA LYS A 108 -10.13 -1.59 -7.15
C LYS A 108 -9.75 -1.66 -5.67
N SER A 109 -9.06 -2.72 -5.26
CA SER A 109 -8.63 -2.90 -3.86
C SER A 109 -7.76 -1.77 -3.32
N VAL A 110 -6.95 -1.10 -4.16
CA VAL A 110 -6.15 0.07 -3.73
C VAL A 110 -7.04 1.29 -3.59
N ARG A 111 -7.87 1.57 -4.62
CA ARG A 111 -8.81 2.70 -4.61
C ARG A 111 -9.78 2.63 -3.43
N SER A 112 -10.23 1.43 -3.10
CA SER A 112 -11.13 1.16 -1.97
C SER A 112 -10.49 1.45 -0.61
N VAL A 113 -9.21 1.09 -0.44
CA VAL A 113 -8.46 1.47 0.77
C VAL A 113 -8.31 2.98 0.88
N VAL A 114 -8.05 3.68 -0.23
CA VAL A 114 -8.01 5.15 -0.25
C VAL A 114 -9.38 5.72 0.11
N ALA A 115 -10.47 5.23 -0.49
CA ALA A 115 -11.82 5.76 -0.27
C ALA A 115 -12.26 5.65 1.21
N ARG A 116 -11.81 4.62 1.93
CA ARG A 116 -12.17 4.40 3.35
C ARG A 116 -11.21 5.02 4.37
N PHE A 117 -10.04 5.50 3.96
CA PHE A 117 -9.05 5.95 4.93
C PHE A 117 -9.43 7.32 5.52
N GLU A 118 -9.36 7.44 6.85
CA GLU A 118 -9.88 8.58 7.62
C GLU A 118 -9.04 9.86 7.47
N TYR A 119 -7.85 9.79 6.87
CA TYR A 119 -7.00 10.97 6.67
C TYR A 119 -6.81 11.31 5.19
N VAL A 120 -7.68 10.80 4.31
CA VAL A 120 -7.63 11.12 2.89
C VAL A 120 -8.08 12.57 2.66
N PRO A 121 -7.30 13.38 1.92
CA PRO A 121 -7.70 14.74 1.56
C PRO A 121 -8.99 14.77 0.73
N SER A 122 -9.82 15.79 0.96
CA SER A 122 -11.11 15.95 0.28
C SER A 122 -10.99 15.94 -1.25
N ALA A 123 -9.94 16.55 -1.81
CA ALA A 123 -9.67 16.52 -3.26
C ALA A 123 -9.51 15.10 -3.82
N THR A 124 -8.99 14.16 -3.02
CA THR A 124 -8.89 12.76 -3.42
C THR A 124 -10.25 12.06 -3.38
N LEU A 125 -11.06 12.32 -2.35
CA LEU A 125 -12.43 11.80 -2.25
C LEU A 125 -13.31 12.35 -3.38
N GLN A 126 -13.15 13.62 -3.74
CA GLN A 126 -13.82 14.23 -4.89
C GLN A 126 -13.46 13.54 -6.21
N ALA A 127 -12.20 13.10 -6.37
CA ALA A 127 -11.80 12.33 -7.55
C ALA A 127 -12.45 10.93 -7.55
N LEU A 128 -12.47 10.24 -6.39
CA LEU A 128 -13.08 8.92 -6.24
C LEU A 128 -14.61 8.92 -6.30
N ALA A 129 -15.27 10.04 -6.02
CA ALA A 129 -16.70 10.21 -6.23
C ALA A 129 -17.12 10.04 -7.71
N LYS A 130 -16.16 10.09 -8.64
CA LYS A 130 -16.36 9.84 -10.07
C LYS A 130 -15.87 8.45 -10.50
N ASP A 131 -15.53 7.57 -9.56
CA ASP A 131 -15.06 6.23 -9.90
C ASP A 131 -16.14 5.46 -10.66
N LYS A 132 -15.70 4.69 -11.65
CA LYS A 132 -16.59 3.83 -12.45
C LYS A 132 -17.22 2.72 -11.61
N ASP A 133 -16.59 2.33 -10.51
CA ASP A 133 -17.09 1.29 -9.63
C ASP A 133 -17.98 1.89 -8.54
N PRO A 134 -19.27 1.53 -8.48
CA PRO A 134 -20.20 2.12 -7.51
C PRO A 134 -19.84 1.79 -6.06
N GLU A 135 -19.14 0.69 -5.79
CA GLU A 135 -18.70 0.37 -4.43
C GLU A 135 -17.69 1.41 -3.91
N ILE A 136 -16.83 1.92 -4.79
CA ILE A 136 -15.88 2.98 -4.45
C ILE A 136 -16.62 4.29 -4.16
N ARG A 137 -17.61 4.63 -4.99
CA ARG A 137 -18.44 5.84 -4.77
C ARG A 137 -19.25 5.75 -3.48
N LEU A 138 -19.74 4.55 -3.13
CA LEU A 138 -20.39 4.29 -1.85
C LEU A 138 -19.44 4.47 -0.66
N GLU A 139 -18.20 3.99 -0.78
CA GLU A 139 -17.17 4.20 0.27
C GLU A 139 -16.83 5.68 0.46
N VAL A 140 -16.78 6.46 -0.63
CA VAL A 140 -16.65 7.92 -0.54
C VAL A 140 -17.85 8.53 0.17
N ALA A 141 -19.09 8.16 -0.20
CA ALA A 141 -20.29 8.69 0.46
C ALA A 141 -20.31 8.41 1.98
N LYS A 142 -19.73 7.29 2.42
CA LYS A 142 -19.63 6.89 3.83
C LYS A 142 -18.42 7.48 4.57
N ASN A 143 -17.45 8.07 3.87
CA ASN A 143 -16.23 8.59 4.51
C ASN A 143 -16.55 9.91 5.24
N PRO A 144 -16.23 10.03 6.54
CA PRO A 144 -16.54 11.23 7.34
C PRO A 144 -15.79 12.49 6.91
N ASN A 145 -14.77 12.37 6.04
CA ASN A 145 -14.03 13.51 5.48
C ASN A 145 -14.49 13.91 4.08
N THR A 146 -15.51 13.24 3.53
CA THR A 146 -16.09 13.67 2.27
C THR A 146 -16.78 15.01 2.46
N ASP A 147 -16.34 16.01 1.71
CA ASP A 147 -16.87 17.36 1.84
C ASP A 147 -18.34 17.46 1.38
N LYS A 148 -19.03 18.48 1.88
CA LYS A 148 -20.43 18.78 1.56
C LYS A 148 -20.68 18.83 0.04
N ALA A 149 -19.80 19.51 -0.71
CA ALA A 149 -19.95 19.67 -2.15
C ALA A 149 -19.83 18.34 -2.92
N THR A 150 -19.06 17.38 -2.41
CA THR A 150 -18.92 16.03 -2.99
C THR A 150 -20.14 15.18 -2.63
N LEU A 151 -20.62 15.24 -1.38
CA LEU A 151 -21.86 14.56 -0.99
C LEU A 151 -23.08 15.05 -1.79
N GLU A 152 -23.20 16.37 -2.00
CA GLU A 152 -24.26 16.97 -2.82
C GLU A 152 -24.26 16.47 -4.28
N LYS A 153 -23.07 16.16 -4.83
CA LYS A 153 -22.96 15.53 -6.15
C LYS A 153 -23.42 14.07 -6.11
N LEU A 154 -23.07 13.33 -5.06
CA LEU A 154 -23.44 11.92 -4.88
C LEU A 154 -24.94 11.71 -4.59
N LEU A 155 -25.68 12.76 -4.20
CA LEU A 155 -27.16 12.72 -4.17
C LEU A 155 -27.78 12.47 -5.56
N LYS A 156 -27.04 12.68 -6.64
CA LYS A 156 -27.48 12.45 -8.02
C LYS A 156 -26.95 11.12 -8.59
N ASP A 157 -26.32 10.28 -7.77
CA ASP A 157 -25.80 8.99 -8.21
C ASP A 157 -26.93 8.06 -8.70
N GLU A 158 -26.63 7.23 -9.70
CA GLU A 158 -27.57 6.28 -10.27
C GLU A 158 -28.04 5.23 -9.23
N PHE A 159 -27.16 4.84 -8.30
CA PHE A 159 -27.48 3.82 -7.30
C PHE A 159 -28.12 4.43 -6.04
N PRO A 160 -29.30 3.94 -5.61
CA PRO A 160 -29.98 4.43 -4.41
C PRO A 160 -29.13 4.37 -3.13
N GLU A 161 -28.34 3.31 -2.96
CA GLU A 161 -27.48 3.11 -1.79
C GLU A 161 -26.48 4.25 -1.59
N ILE A 162 -25.95 4.80 -2.69
CA ILE A 162 -25.01 5.91 -2.68
C ILE A 162 -25.72 7.21 -2.31
N ARG A 163 -26.91 7.47 -2.88
CA ARG A 163 -27.72 8.64 -2.54
C ARG A 163 -28.11 8.64 -1.05
N ASN A 164 -28.48 7.48 -0.51
CA ASN A 164 -28.83 7.30 0.90
C ASN A 164 -27.63 7.59 1.79
N ALA A 165 -26.46 7.00 1.49
CA ALA A 165 -25.22 7.28 2.23
C ALA A 165 -24.82 8.76 2.18
N ALA A 166 -24.96 9.41 1.02
CA ALA A 166 -24.67 10.84 0.87
C ALA A 166 -25.62 11.72 1.70
N THR A 167 -26.89 11.33 1.81
CA THR A 167 -27.88 12.01 2.66
C THR A 167 -27.47 11.94 4.14
N VAL A 168 -27.10 10.75 4.61
CA VAL A 168 -26.61 10.56 5.99
C VAL A 168 -25.34 11.39 6.24
N GLY A 169 -24.37 11.36 5.32
CA GLY A 169 -23.15 12.16 5.45
C GLY A 169 -23.43 13.67 5.54
N LEU A 170 -24.42 14.18 4.80
CA LEU A 170 -24.83 15.59 4.90
C LEU A 170 -25.48 15.93 6.24
N GLN A 171 -26.29 15.02 6.79
CA GLN A 171 -26.88 15.18 8.12
C GLN A 171 -25.79 15.23 9.20
N ASP A 172 -24.79 14.35 9.12
CA ASP A 172 -23.66 14.31 10.06
C ASP A 172 -22.79 15.57 10.01
N ILE A 173 -22.61 16.19 8.84
CA ILE A 173 -21.90 17.47 8.73
C ILE A 173 -22.68 18.58 9.43
N ASN A 174 -24.00 18.63 9.25
CA ASN A 174 -24.84 19.66 9.84
C ASN A 174 -24.90 19.56 11.37
N THR A 175 -24.85 18.34 11.94
CA THR A 175 -24.88 18.14 13.40
C THR A 175 -23.55 18.41 14.09
N ARG A 176 -22.41 18.34 13.37
CA ARG A 176 -21.08 18.68 13.91
C ARG A 176 -20.78 20.18 13.85
N GLY A 177 -21.46 20.92 12.98
CA GLY A 177 -21.27 22.36 12.78
C GLY A 177 -22.20 23.26 13.61
N SER A 178 -23.17 22.66 14.30
CA SER A 178 -24.15 23.31 15.21
C SER A 178 -23.77 23.08 16.66
#